data_AF-A0A4S8M4E7-F1
#
_entry.id   AF-A0A4S8M4E7-F1
#
_cell.length_a   1.000
_cell.length_b   1.000
_cell.length_c   1.000
_cell.angle_alpha   90.00
_cell.angle_beta   90.00
_cell.angle_gamma   90.00
#
_symmetry.space_group_name_H-M   'P 1'
#
loop_
_entity.id
_entity.type
_entity.pdbx_description
1 polymer ?
#
loop_
_entity_poly.entity_id
_entity_poly.type
_entity_poly.pdbx_seq_one_letter_code
_entity_poly.pdbx_strand_id
1 'polypeptide(L)'
;CNECLSNLSKGKIPPFALANMYRGELPEFLCNLQPPITWAEEMACALFHTTAHVVRLYGSADESQPRVLHGNTCAHELNVVSTAKKLPWTPTDINGMISIIFVGPKKLTVDELKKPQQFYVRRDVIQKILYYLFNNNELYMSLPCPPDHNILSLYPENGILPGLPDQIVYDHE
;
A
#
# COMPACT_ATOMS: atom_id res chain seq x y z
N CYS A 1 7.49 -16.03 25.19
CA CYS A 1 6.35 -16.80 25.72
C CYS A 1 6.54 -18.30 25.43
N ASN A 2 5.79 -19.17 26.10
CA ASN A 2 5.88 -20.63 25.92
C ASN A 2 5.53 -21.07 24.49
N GLU A 3 4.64 -20.34 23.82
CA GLU A 3 4.24 -20.60 22.43
C GLU A 3 5.38 -20.33 21.44
N CYS A 4 6.10 -19.21 21.57
CA CYS A 4 7.30 -18.95 20.77
C CYS A 4 8.40 -19.96 21.05
N LEU A 5 8.64 -20.32 22.31
CA LEU A 5 9.66 -21.28 22.71
C LEU A 5 9.37 -22.70 22.14
N SER A 6 8.10 -23.10 22.14
CA SER A 6 7.63 -24.38 21.57
C SER A 6 7.78 -24.45 20.04
N ASN A 7 7.63 -23.33 19.35
CA ASN A 7 7.88 -23.25 17.90
C ASN A 7 9.37 -23.31 17.59
N LEU A 8 10.19 -22.53 18.30
CA LEU A 8 11.64 -22.49 18.13
C LEU A 8 12.30 -23.84 18.41
N SER A 9 11.86 -24.56 19.45
CA SER A 9 12.39 -25.89 19.77
C SER A 9 12.08 -26.96 18.72
N LYS A 10 11.09 -26.71 17.85
CA LYS A 10 10.71 -27.57 16.71
C LYS A 10 11.32 -27.10 15.39
N GLY A 11 12.21 -26.11 15.42
CA GLY A 11 12.80 -25.52 14.21
C GLY A 11 11.79 -24.76 13.34
N LYS A 12 10.64 -24.38 13.89
CA LYS A 12 9.60 -23.61 13.19
C LYS A 12 9.65 -22.15 13.61
N ILE A 13 9.51 -21.25 12.64
CA ILE A 13 9.42 -19.81 12.93
C ILE A 13 8.08 -19.55 13.63
N PRO A 14 8.07 -18.92 14.83
CA PRO A 14 6.82 -18.56 15.50
C PRO A 14 5.89 -17.74 14.61
N PRO A 15 4.56 -17.88 14.74
CA PRO A 15 3.59 -17.16 13.90
C PRO A 15 3.75 -15.63 13.92
N PHE A 16 4.22 -15.09 15.06
CA PHE A 16 4.45 -13.65 15.27
C PHE A 16 5.94 -13.30 15.38
N ALA A 17 6.83 -14.13 14.83
CA ALA A 17 8.24 -13.76 14.75
C ALA A 17 8.43 -12.56 13.80
N LEU A 18 9.49 -11.77 13.98
CA LEU A 18 9.90 -10.72 13.02
C LEU A 18 10.06 -11.27 11.59
N ALA A 19 10.41 -12.54 11.44
CA ALA A 19 10.48 -13.23 10.16
C ALA A 19 9.09 -13.57 9.55
N ASN A 20 8.00 -13.44 10.31
CA ASN A 20 6.64 -13.87 9.93
C ASN A 20 5.55 -12.78 9.97
N MET A 21 5.73 -11.60 10.58
CA MET A 21 4.72 -10.53 10.46
C MET A 21 5.22 -9.16 10.94
N TYR A 22 5.29 -8.18 10.03
CA TYR A 22 5.41 -6.75 10.36
C TYR A 22 4.08 -6.04 10.11
N ARG A 23 3.09 -6.28 10.98
CA ARG A 23 2.01 -5.32 11.22
C ARG A 23 1.87 -5.21 12.73
N GLY A 24 2.50 -4.20 13.30
CA GLY A 24 2.23 -3.82 14.69
C GLY A 24 0.77 -3.40 14.84
N GLU A 25 0.29 -3.37 16.08
CA GLU A 25 -1.02 -2.77 16.35
C GLU A 25 -0.96 -1.29 15.99
N LEU A 26 -1.91 -0.87 15.16
CA LEU A 26 -2.02 0.52 14.77
C LEU A 26 -2.60 1.31 15.96
N PRO A 27 -2.07 2.51 16.27
CA PRO A 27 -2.62 3.36 17.32
C PRO A 27 -4.12 3.57 17.14
N GLU A 28 -4.85 3.65 18.26
CA GLU A 28 -6.31 3.78 18.25
C GLU A 28 -6.79 4.95 17.36
N PHE A 29 -6.11 6.10 17.39
CA PHE A 29 -6.48 7.27 16.58
C PHE A 29 -6.30 7.06 15.07
N LEU A 30 -5.43 6.14 14.65
CA LEU A 30 -5.24 5.75 13.25
C LEU A 30 -6.17 4.59 12.86
N CYS A 31 -6.44 3.67 13.79
CA CYS A 31 -7.37 2.55 13.60
C CYS A 31 -8.83 3.02 13.43
N ASN A 32 -9.20 4.08 14.17
CA ASN A 32 -10.54 4.66 14.15
C ASN A 32 -10.77 5.66 13.00
N LEU A 33 -9.82 5.83 12.07
CA LEU A 33 -10.03 6.68 10.90
C LEU A 33 -11.12 6.08 10.00
N GLN A 34 -12.01 6.94 9.51
CA GLN A 34 -13.06 6.55 8.59
C GLN A 34 -13.04 7.46 7.35
N PRO A 35 -12.76 6.92 6.15
CA PRO A 35 -12.38 5.52 5.86
C PRO A 35 -11.03 5.13 6.50
N PRO A 36 -10.74 3.82 6.66
CA PRO A 36 -9.47 3.35 7.20
C PRO A 36 -8.28 3.80 6.34
N ILE A 37 -7.06 3.65 6.86
CA ILE A 37 -5.84 3.93 6.10
C ILE A 37 -5.85 3.08 4.82
N THR A 38 -5.62 3.73 3.69
CA THR A 38 -5.56 3.06 2.39
C THR A 38 -4.18 2.45 2.16
N TRP A 39 -4.08 1.53 1.21
CA TRP A 39 -2.80 0.98 0.79
C TRP A 39 -1.85 2.07 0.27
N ALA A 40 -2.34 3.02 -0.54
CA ALA A 40 -1.50 4.11 -1.05
C ALA A 40 -0.96 5.02 0.06
N GLU A 41 -1.74 5.26 1.13
CA GLU A 41 -1.29 6.01 2.31
C GLU A 41 -0.21 5.24 3.09
N GLU A 42 -0.37 3.93 3.25
CA GLU A 42 0.64 3.06 3.87
C GLU A 42 1.94 3.07 3.05
N MET A 43 1.85 2.96 1.73
CA MET A 43 3.02 2.99 0.83
C MET A 43 3.74 4.33 0.84
N ALA A 44 3.01 5.45 0.93
CA ALA A 44 3.61 6.76 1.06
C ALA A 44 4.48 6.90 2.31
N CYS A 45 4.15 6.14 3.37
CA CYS A 45 4.81 6.22 4.66
C CYS A 45 5.83 5.11 4.93
N ALA A 46 5.88 4.05 4.12
CA ALA A 46 6.73 2.90 4.41
C ALA A 46 8.23 3.18 4.16
N LEU A 47 9.08 2.80 5.11
CA LEU A 47 10.54 2.85 4.97
C LEU A 47 11.09 1.90 3.91
N PHE A 48 10.47 0.72 3.83
CA PHE A 48 10.88 -0.38 2.99
C PHE A 48 9.67 -0.85 2.22
N HIS A 49 9.81 -0.99 0.91
CA HIS A 49 8.81 -1.61 0.05
C HIS A 49 9.28 -2.98 -0.40
N THR A 50 8.41 -3.97 -0.25
CA THR A 50 8.61 -5.28 -0.87
C THR A 50 8.09 -5.23 -2.31
N THR A 51 8.77 -5.92 -3.21
CA THR A 51 8.56 -5.89 -4.66
C THR A 51 7.29 -6.61 -5.12
N ALA A 52 6.63 -5.99 -6.11
CA ALA A 52 5.39 -6.29 -6.86
C ALA A 52 4.47 -7.47 -6.47
N HIS A 53 3.19 -7.13 -6.25
CA HIS A 53 2.04 -8.04 -6.33
C HIS A 53 1.17 -7.68 -7.55
N VAL A 54 1.21 -8.47 -8.60
CA VAL A 54 0.27 -8.38 -9.73
C VAL A 54 -0.97 -9.17 -9.35
N VAL A 55 -2.13 -8.54 -9.24
CA VAL A 55 -3.41 -9.23 -9.01
C VAL A 55 -4.23 -9.14 -10.29
N ARG A 56 -4.36 -10.26 -11.00
CA ARG A 56 -5.25 -10.36 -12.17
C ARG A 56 -6.65 -10.73 -11.68
N LEU A 57 -7.58 -9.77 -11.68
CA LEU A 57 -8.97 -10.00 -11.28
C LEU A 57 -9.85 -10.27 -12.51
N TYR A 58 -10.62 -11.35 -12.48
CA TYR A 58 -11.65 -11.69 -13.45
C TYR A 58 -13.02 -11.46 -12.82
N GLY A 59 -13.92 -10.77 -13.53
CA GLY A 59 -15.32 -10.63 -13.14
C GLY A 59 -16.17 -11.72 -13.79
N SER A 60 -17.01 -12.40 -13.01
CA SER A 60 -18.04 -13.29 -13.54
C SER A 60 -19.27 -12.49 -13.99
N ALA A 61 -19.88 -12.88 -15.11
CA ALA A 61 -21.11 -12.25 -15.62
C ALA A 61 -22.40 -12.74 -14.91
N ASP A 62 -22.26 -13.69 -13.98
CA ASP A 62 -23.37 -14.34 -13.29
C ASP A 62 -23.56 -13.77 -11.88
N GLU A 63 -24.64 -13.01 -11.68
CA GLU A 63 -24.98 -12.34 -10.41
C GLU A 63 -25.35 -13.32 -9.28
N SER A 64 -25.57 -14.60 -9.58
CA SER A 64 -25.94 -15.62 -8.58
C SER A 64 -24.76 -16.22 -7.80
N GLN A 65 -23.51 -15.94 -8.22
CA GLN A 65 -22.33 -16.48 -7.56
C GLN A 65 -21.82 -15.55 -6.44
N PRO A 66 -21.73 -16.03 -5.18
CA PRO A 66 -21.34 -15.19 -4.04
C PRO A 66 -19.86 -14.76 -4.03
N ARG A 67 -19.06 -15.18 -5.02
CA ARG A 67 -17.66 -14.78 -5.22
C ARG A 67 -17.49 -14.18 -6.63
N VAL A 68 -17.92 -12.93 -6.80
CA VAL A 68 -17.95 -12.19 -8.08
C VAL A 68 -16.56 -11.92 -8.70
N LEU A 69 -15.48 -12.24 -7.98
CA LEU A 69 -14.09 -12.00 -8.39
C LEU A 69 -13.24 -13.28 -8.20
N HIS A 70 -12.53 -13.70 -9.24
CA HIS A 70 -11.50 -14.76 -9.20
C HIS A 70 -10.19 -14.20 -9.74
N GLY A 71 -9.01 -14.67 -9.30
CA GLY A 71 -7.76 -14.08 -9.78
C GLY A 71 -6.49 -14.89 -9.55
N ASN A 72 -5.48 -14.63 -10.38
CA ASN A 72 -4.11 -15.17 -10.28
C ASN A 72 -3.14 -14.05 -9.88
N THR A 73 -2.15 -14.38 -9.05
CA THR A 73 -1.12 -13.44 -8.60
C THR A 73 0.22 -13.71 -9.28
N CYS A 74 0.82 -12.71 -9.91
CA CYS A 74 2.20 -12.78 -10.45
C CYS A 74 3.09 -11.78 -9.70
N ALA A 75 4.37 -12.09 -9.48
CA ALA A 75 5.31 -11.17 -8.85
C ALA A 75 6.43 -10.85 -9.84
N HIS A 76 6.67 -9.55 -10.10
CA HIS A 76 7.76 -9.10 -10.96
C HIS A 76 8.97 -8.64 -10.13
N GLU A 77 10.17 -8.98 -10.59
CA GLU A 77 11.41 -8.49 -10.01
C GLU A 77 11.66 -7.03 -10.41
N LEU A 78 11.44 -6.12 -9.45
CA LEU A 78 12.03 -4.79 -9.48
C LEU A 78 13.22 -4.79 -8.52
N ASN A 79 14.42 -4.98 -9.07
CA ASN A 79 15.65 -4.95 -8.30
C ASN A 79 15.88 -3.56 -7.67
N VAL A 80 15.79 -3.52 -6.34
CA VAL A 80 16.64 -2.85 -5.33
C VAL A 80 15.71 -2.48 -4.17
N VAL A 81 16.04 -2.93 -2.97
CA VAL A 81 15.41 -2.45 -1.73
C VAL A 81 15.57 -0.92 -1.71
N SER A 82 14.55 -0.20 -2.14
CA SER A 82 14.57 1.26 -2.12
C SER A 82 14.31 1.69 -0.69
N THR A 83 15.39 1.86 0.08
CA THR A 83 15.29 2.38 1.44
C THR A 83 15.07 3.89 1.38
N ALA A 84 13.93 4.34 1.92
CA ALA A 84 13.63 5.76 1.99
C ALA A 84 14.67 6.48 2.85
N LYS A 85 15.38 7.46 2.28
CA LYS A 85 16.20 8.41 3.05
C LYS A 85 15.41 9.65 3.49
N LYS A 86 14.23 9.85 2.89
CA LYS A 86 13.28 10.95 3.15
C LYS A 86 11.86 10.41 2.96
N LEU A 87 10.92 10.91 3.77
CA LEU A 87 9.51 10.56 3.70
C LEU A 87 8.62 11.83 3.76
N PRO A 88 7.39 11.79 3.19
CA PRO A 88 6.80 10.67 2.45
C PRO A 88 7.50 10.40 1.11
N TRP A 89 7.25 9.23 0.52
CA TRP A 89 7.56 9.01 -0.90
C TRP A 89 6.78 9.98 -1.78
N THR A 90 7.27 10.30 -2.97
CA THR A 90 6.48 11.11 -3.92
C THR A 90 5.40 10.26 -4.57
N PRO A 91 4.29 10.85 -5.08
CA PRO A 91 3.31 10.10 -5.86
C PRO A 91 3.94 9.36 -7.06
N THR A 92 4.99 9.94 -7.65
CA THR A 92 5.73 9.32 -8.77
C THR A 92 6.46 8.06 -8.34
N ASP A 93 7.11 8.07 -7.17
CA ASP A 93 7.77 6.88 -6.62
C ASP A 93 6.77 5.75 -6.37
N ILE A 94 5.60 6.07 -5.82
CA ILE A 94 4.53 5.11 -5.58
C ILE A 94 3.97 4.58 -6.90
N ASN A 95 3.73 5.44 -7.89
CA ASN A 95 3.28 5.02 -9.22
C ASN A 95 4.29 4.08 -9.90
N GLY A 96 5.59 4.26 -9.68
CA GLY A 96 6.61 3.35 -10.19
C GLY A 96 6.51 1.91 -9.65
N MET A 97 5.74 1.70 -8.58
CA MET A 97 5.45 0.39 -8.00
C MET A 97 4.11 -0.19 -8.45
N ILE A 98 3.31 0.59 -9.19
CA ILE A 98 1.96 0.24 -9.60
C ILE A 98 1.94 0.01 -11.11
N SER A 99 1.40 -1.12 -11.54
CA SER A 99 1.01 -1.32 -12.94
C SER A 99 -0.41 -1.88 -12.96
N ILE A 100 -1.31 -1.16 -13.64
CA ILE A 100 -2.72 -1.54 -13.71
C ILE A 100 -2.98 -2.07 -15.11
N ILE A 101 -3.25 -3.37 -15.22
CA ILE A 101 -3.65 -3.99 -16.49
C ILE A 101 -5.17 -4.04 -16.52
N PHE A 102 -5.79 -3.30 -17.44
CA PHE A 102 -7.22 -3.35 -17.66
C PHE A 102 -7.53 -4.20 -18.89
N VAL A 103 -8.27 -5.29 -18.68
CA VAL A 103 -8.76 -6.18 -19.73
C VAL A 103 -10.25 -5.93 -19.89
N GLY A 104 -10.66 -5.36 -21.02
CA GLY A 104 -12.07 -5.14 -21.31
C GLY A 104 -12.30 -4.33 -22.59
N PRO A 105 -13.54 -4.36 -23.11
CA PRO A 105 -13.86 -3.75 -24.40
C PRO A 105 -13.91 -2.22 -24.38
N LYS A 106 -13.84 -1.59 -23.19
CA LYS A 106 -13.97 -0.14 -23.01
C LYS A 106 -12.82 0.41 -22.19
N LYS A 107 -12.39 1.64 -22.49
CA LYS A 107 -11.42 2.34 -21.62
C LYS A 107 -12.07 2.71 -20.29
N LEU A 108 -11.29 2.64 -19.22
CA LEU A 108 -11.73 3.05 -17.89
C LEU A 108 -11.95 4.56 -17.87
N THR A 109 -13.10 4.97 -17.34
CA THR A 109 -13.33 6.37 -17.00
C THR A 109 -12.62 6.74 -15.70
N VAL A 110 -12.31 8.02 -15.52
CA VAL A 110 -11.70 8.53 -14.27
C VAL A 110 -12.58 8.22 -13.06
N ASP A 111 -13.90 8.19 -13.23
CA ASP A 111 -14.83 7.88 -12.14
C ASP A 111 -14.87 6.38 -11.78
N GLU A 112 -14.52 5.49 -12.72
CA GLU A 112 -14.31 4.07 -12.43
C GLU A 112 -13.00 3.82 -11.70
N LEU A 113 -11.95 4.59 -12.00
CA LEU A 113 -10.68 4.57 -11.27
C LEU A 113 -10.80 5.08 -9.83
N LYS A 114 -11.85 5.86 -9.54
CA LYS A 114 -12.21 6.33 -8.20
C LYS A 114 -12.95 5.29 -7.35
N LYS A 115 -13.43 4.20 -7.93
CA LYS A 115 -14.12 3.13 -7.18
C LYS A 115 -13.18 2.35 -6.24
N PRO A 116 -11.97 1.93 -6.67
CA PRO A 116 -11.02 1.26 -5.78
C PRO A 116 -10.47 2.22 -4.73
N GLN A 117 -10.95 2.07 -3.49
CA GLN A 117 -10.52 2.90 -2.36
C GLN A 117 -9.03 2.70 -2.01
N GLN A 118 -8.41 1.60 -2.40
CA GLN A 118 -7.00 1.33 -2.06
C GLN A 118 -6.00 2.34 -2.65
N PHE A 119 -6.38 3.05 -3.73
CA PHE A 119 -5.55 4.07 -4.38
C PHE A 119 -5.90 5.49 -3.96
N TYR A 120 -6.82 5.66 -3.01
CA TYR A 120 -7.11 6.97 -2.45
C TYR A 120 -6.00 7.39 -1.49
N VAL A 121 -5.73 8.68 -1.46
CA VAL A 121 -4.75 9.29 -0.58
C VAL A 121 -5.37 10.55 0.04
N ARG A 122 -5.12 10.71 1.34
CA ARG A 122 -5.45 11.92 2.10
C ARG A 122 -4.19 12.48 2.71
N ARG A 123 -3.87 13.72 2.34
CA ARG A 123 -2.65 14.41 2.80
C ARG A 123 -2.57 14.47 4.33
N ASP A 124 -3.68 14.73 5.01
CA ASP A 124 -3.70 14.83 6.48
C ASP A 124 -3.43 13.48 7.15
N VAL A 125 -3.87 12.38 6.55
CA VAL A 125 -3.64 11.02 7.06
C VAL A 125 -2.19 10.63 6.90
N ILE A 126 -1.59 10.87 5.73
CA ILE A 126 -0.15 10.64 5.49
C ILE A 126 0.68 11.42 6.52
N GLN A 127 0.35 12.69 6.73
CA GLN A 127 0.99 13.53 7.74
C GLN A 127 0.87 12.93 9.15
N LYS A 128 -0.35 12.54 9.58
CA LYS A 128 -0.59 11.92 10.91
C LYS A 128 0.21 10.63 11.11
N ILE A 129 0.25 9.77 10.09
CA ILE A 129 1.01 8.51 10.13
C ILE A 129 2.50 8.81 10.33
N LEU A 130 3.08 9.70 9.52
CA LEU A 130 4.51 10.02 9.62
C LEU A 130 4.88 10.69 10.94
N TYR A 131 4.08 11.63 11.44
CA TYR A 131 4.31 12.21 12.76
C TYR A 131 4.30 11.14 13.85
N TYR A 132 3.39 10.18 13.78
CA TYR A 132 3.38 9.08 14.73
C TYR A 132 4.63 8.22 14.62
N LEU A 133 5.00 7.81 13.40
CA LEU A 133 6.16 6.95 13.15
C LEU A 133 7.47 7.62 13.58
N PHE A 134 7.69 8.90 13.26
CA PHE A 134 8.88 9.62 13.68
C PHE A 134 9.05 9.71 15.20
N ASN A 135 7.94 9.78 15.95
CA ASN A 135 7.99 9.91 17.40
C ASN A 135 8.00 8.56 18.14
N ASN A 136 7.54 7.47 17.52
CA ASN A 136 7.27 6.21 18.22
C ASN A 136 7.99 4.99 17.62
N ASN A 137 8.62 5.10 16.45
CA ASN A 137 9.28 3.98 15.79
C ASN A 137 10.76 4.28 15.57
N GLU A 138 11.64 3.51 16.23
CA GLU A 138 13.10 3.68 16.17
C GLU A 138 13.65 3.67 14.74
N LEU A 139 13.05 2.91 13.83
CA LEU A 139 13.47 2.86 12.42
C LEU A 139 13.26 4.19 11.69
N TYR A 140 12.31 5.00 12.17
CA TYR A 140 11.93 6.27 11.56
C TYR A 140 12.58 7.47 12.25
N MET A 141 13.13 7.31 13.47
CA MET A 141 13.73 8.40 14.24
C MET A 141 14.94 9.04 13.55
N SER A 142 15.65 8.31 12.69
CA SER A 142 16.79 8.84 11.93
C SER A 142 16.39 9.64 10.69
N LEU A 143 15.10 9.67 10.34
CA LEU A 143 14.60 10.44 9.20
C LEU A 143 14.36 11.91 9.58
N PRO A 144 14.45 12.85 8.61
CA PRO A 144 14.12 14.25 8.86
C PRO A 144 12.67 14.41 9.34
N CYS A 145 12.49 15.06 10.49
CA CYS A 145 11.20 15.44 11.06
C CYS A 145 11.16 16.98 11.22
N PRO A 146 10.10 17.68 10.78
CA PRO A 146 8.83 17.16 10.23
C PRO A 146 8.97 16.57 8.81
N PRO A 147 7.93 15.85 8.31
CA PRO A 147 7.94 15.34 6.94
C PRO A 147 8.12 16.46 5.92
N ASP A 148 8.70 16.14 4.75
CA ASP A 148 8.95 17.15 3.71
C ASP A 148 7.64 17.76 3.20
N HIS A 149 7.42 19.04 3.50
CA HIS A 149 6.20 19.76 3.13
C HIS A 149 6.06 19.88 1.60
N ASN A 150 7.16 19.93 0.85
CA ASN A 150 7.10 20.00 -0.61
C ASN A 150 6.61 18.70 -1.23
N ILE A 151 6.90 17.56 -0.58
CA ILE A 151 6.40 16.26 -1.03
C ILE A 151 4.95 16.07 -0.58
N LEU A 152 4.62 16.46 0.66
CA LEU A 152 3.24 16.41 1.16
C LEU A 152 2.27 17.23 0.30
N SER A 153 2.70 18.39 -0.23
CA SER A 153 1.86 19.23 -1.09
C SER A 153 1.54 18.61 -2.46
N LEU A 154 2.28 17.57 -2.88
CA LEU A 154 1.96 16.80 -4.09
C LEU A 154 0.73 15.91 -3.90
N TYR A 155 0.36 15.60 -2.66
CA TYR A 155 -0.83 14.81 -2.36
C TYR A 155 -2.08 15.69 -2.26
N PRO A 156 -3.23 15.23 -2.79
CA PRO A 156 -4.49 15.93 -2.62
C PRO A 156 -4.97 15.87 -1.16
N GLU A 157 -5.88 16.78 -0.79
CA GLU A 157 -6.55 16.72 0.51
C GLU A 157 -7.32 15.42 0.68
N ASN A 158 -8.04 15.01 -0.37
CA ASN A 158 -8.70 13.72 -0.47
C ASN A 158 -8.93 13.42 -1.96
N GLY A 159 -8.36 12.33 -2.47
CA GLY A 159 -8.55 11.94 -3.86
C GLY A 159 -7.75 10.72 -4.26
N ILE A 160 -7.76 10.40 -5.56
CA ILE A 160 -6.92 9.33 -6.11
C ILE A 160 -5.44 9.73 -6.10
N LEU A 161 -4.55 8.75 -6.01
CA LEU A 161 -3.11 8.95 -6.15
C LEU A 161 -2.81 9.71 -7.46
N PRO A 162 -2.16 10.88 -7.40
CA PRO A 162 -1.81 11.64 -8.60
C PRO A 162 -0.93 10.81 -9.55
N GLY A 163 -1.22 10.83 -10.85
CA GLY A 163 -0.48 10.08 -11.88
C GLY A 163 -0.87 8.61 -12.04
N LEU A 164 -1.81 8.11 -11.22
CA LEU A 164 -2.33 6.74 -11.34
C LEU A 164 -2.98 6.43 -12.71
N PRO A 165 -3.74 7.33 -13.35
CA PRO A 165 -4.33 7.05 -14.66
C PRO A 165 -3.30 6.73 -15.75
N ASP A 166 -2.08 7.25 -15.61
CA ASP A 166 -0.99 7.04 -16.57
C ASP A 166 -0.34 5.66 -16.42
N GLN A 167 -0.62 4.93 -15.33
CA GLN A 167 -0.12 3.57 -15.07
C GLN A 167 -1.01 2.46 -15.65
N ILE A 168 -2.06 2.84 -16.41
CA ILE A 168 -3.03 1.88 -16.94
C ILE A 168 -2.59 1.42 -18.33
N VAL A 169 -2.36 0.12 -18.46
CA VAL A 169 -2.13 -0.56 -19.73
C VAL A 169 -3.45 -1.19 -20.16
N TYR A 170 -3.92 -0.81 -21.36
CA TYR A 170 -5.11 -1.39 -21.97
C TYR A 170 -4.70 -2.56 -22.85
N ASP A 171 -5.19 -3.75 -22.52
CA ASP A 171 -5.06 -4.93 -23.37
C ASP A 171 -6.35 -5.13 -24.16
N HIS A 172 -6.23 -5.17 -25.49
CA HIS A 172 -7.35 -5.39 -26.40
C HIS A 172 -7.31 -6.87 -26.82
N GLU A 173 -8.08 -7.72 -26.13
CA GLU A 173 -8.46 -9.04 -26.66
C GLU A 173 -9.46 -8.91 -27.81
#